data_AF-A0A8T7MJH0-F1
#
_entry.id   AF-A0A8T7MJH0-F1
#
_cell.length_a   1.000
_cell.length_b   1.000
_cell.length_c   1.000
_cell.angle_alpha   90.00
_cell.angle_beta   90.00
_cell.angle_gamma   90.00
#
_symmetry.space_group_name_H-M   'P 1'
#
loop_
_entity.id
_entity.type
_entity.pdbx_description
1 polymer ?
#
loop_
_entity_poly.entity_id
_entity_poly.type
_entity_poly.pdbx_seq_one_letter_code
_entity_poly.pdbx_strand_id
1 'polypeptide(L)'
;MAPTSAQVAVLVGTALDPYRLSRILPEGVEVYTLWGEMAYQLGGFQGHQLVAEVDAGGAAPGANSLVELFRKVGPCVILIDELVAFIRNIKGARGKPRAGDFNSNLTFIQNLTEAVKRVPTALLVASIVVVWIKVKNKQRERTKSCYPVTVHGLFKLNRHNKIVHNTKIILNRILL
;
A
#
# COMPACT_ATOMS: atom_id res chain seq x y z
N MET A 1 -8.02 31.93 -0.96
CA MET A 1 -6.94 30.99 -1.32
C MET A 1 -7.57 29.86 -2.11
N ALA A 2 -7.20 29.68 -3.38
CA ALA A 2 -7.64 28.49 -4.13
C ALA A 2 -7.09 27.24 -3.41
N PRO A 3 -7.80 26.09 -3.42
CA PRO A 3 -7.25 24.87 -2.84
C PRO A 3 -5.93 24.56 -3.56
N THR A 4 -4.86 24.40 -2.79
CA THR A 4 -3.59 23.89 -3.30
C THR A 4 -3.87 22.56 -4.00
N SER A 5 -3.60 22.48 -5.29
CA SER A 5 -3.82 21.25 -6.07
C SER A 5 -3.00 20.12 -5.44
N ALA A 6 -3.69 19.08 -4.95
CA ALA A 6 -3.04 17.92 -4.36
C ALA A 6 -2.67 16.92 -5.45
N GLN A 7 -1.46 16.36 -5.37
CA GLN A 7 -1.04 15.27 -6.24
C GLN A 7 -1.74 13.98 -5.83
N VAL A 8 -2.17 13.16 -6.79
CA VAL A 8 -2.94 11.94 -6.50
C VAL A 8 -2.24 10.74 -7.12
N ALA A 9 -2.00 9.71 -6.30
CA ALA A 9 -1.61 8.39 -6.76
C ALA A 9 -2.74 7.39 -6.51
N VAL A 10 -3.07 6.59 -7.52
CA VAL A 10 -4.07 5.53 -7.47
C VAL A 10 -3.40 4.21 -7.82
N LEU A 11 -3.33 3.32 -6.83
CA LEU A 11 -2.74 1.99 -6.94
C LEU A 11 -3.86 0.95 -6.87
N VAL A 12 -4.09 0.25 -7.98
CA VAL A 12 -5.14 -0.78 -8.07
C VAL A 12 -4.48 -2.16 -8.08
N GLY A 13 -4.70 -2.93 -7.02
CA GLY A 13 -4.00 -4.19 -6.80
C GLY A 13 -4.29 -5.28 -7.84
N THR A 14 -5.44 -5.21 -8.54
CA THR A 14 -5.79 -6.11 -9.64
C THR A 14 -5.26 -5.68 -11.00
N ALA A 15 -4.88 -4.41 -11.16
CA ALA A 15 -4.34 -3.89 -12.41
C ALA A 15 -2.83 -4.14 -12.56
N LEU A 16 -2.13 -4.41 -11.45
CA LEU A 16 -0.69 -4.65 -11.45
C LEU A 16 -0.37 -6.15 -11.49
N ASP A 17 0.45 -6.53 -12.46
CA ASP A 17 1.05 -7.86 -12.54
C ASP A 17 2.41 -7.84 -11.81
N PRO A 18 2.58 -8.60 -10.72
CA PRO A 18 3.83 -8.60 -9.95
C PRO A 18 5.08 -9.08 -10.72
N TYR A 19 4.89 -9.71 -11.88
CA TYR A 19 5.94 -10.31 -12.69
C TYR A 19 6.27 -9.52 -13.95
N ARG A 20 5.43 -8.55 -14.32
CA ARG A 20 5.60 -7.74 -15.53
C ARG A 20 5.90 -6.29 -15.18
N LEU A 21 6.38 -5.57 -16.18
CA LEU A 21 6.49 -4.13 -16.14
C LEU A 21 5.09 -3.51 -15.96
N SER A 22 4.97 -2.56 -15.04
CA SER A 22 3.77 -1.73 -14.89
C SER A 22 3.68 -0.74 -16.04
N ARG A 23 4.81 -0.10 -16.34
CA ARG A 23 4.89 1.09 -17.18
C ARG A 23 6.29 1.26 -17.74
N ILE A 24 6.39 1.88 -18.92
CA ILE A 24 7.63 2.43 -19.46
C ILE A 24 7.46 3.95 -19.48
N LEU A 25 8.41 4.65 -18.87
CA LEU A 25 8.51 6.10 -18.82
C LEU A 25 9.26 6.63 -20.05
N PRO A 26 9.26 7.96 -20.28
CA PRO A 26 10.21 8.57 -21.21
C PRO A 26 11.65 8.10 -20.93
N GLU A 27 12.48 8.06 -21.98
CA GLU A 27 13.86 7.56 -21.94
C GLU A 27 13.98 6.05 -21.61
N GLY A 28 12.88 5.29 -21.72
CA GLY A 28 12.90 3.83 -21.56
C GLY A 28 13.00 3.36 -20.10
N VAL A 29 12.74 4.23 -19.12
CA VAL A 29 12.77 3.83 -17.70
C VAL A 29 11.58 2.92 -17.39
N GLU A 30 11.87 1.71 -16.95
CA GLU A 30 10.87 0.70 -16.62
C GLU A 30 10.44 0.83 -15.16
N VAL A 31 9.13 0.76 -14.92
CA VAL A 31 8.53 0.78 -13.58
C VAL A 31 7.93 -0.59 -13.29
N TYR A 32 8.23 -1.14 -12.11
CA TYR A 32 7.85 -2.51 -11.75
C TYR A 32 6.94 -2.60 -10.53
N THR A 33 7.14 -1.70 -9.57
CA THR A 33 6.62 -1.89 -8.21
C THR A 33 5.49 -0.90 -7.89
N LEU A 34 4.74 -1.20 -6.82
CA LEU A 34 3.74 -0.28 -6.26
C LEU A 34 4.36 1.07 -5.89
N TRP A 35 5.57 1.07 -5.33
CA TRP A 35 6.23 2.31 -4.92
C TRP A 35 6.81 3.10 -6.08
N GLY A 36 7.31 2.43 -7.12
CA GLY A 36 7.73 3.06 -8.37
C GLY A 36 6.55 3.76 -9.07
N GLU A 37 5.42 3.06 -9.20
CA GLU A 37 4.20 3.63 -9.79
C GLU A 37 3.67 4.80 -8.95
N MET A 38 3.64 4.65 -7.62
CA MET A 38 3.23 5.72 -6.71
C MET A 38 4.11 6.97 -6.87
N ALA A 39 5.43 6.79 -6.84
CA ALA A 39 6.36 7.91 -6.93
C ALA A 39 6.27 8.63 -8.27
N TYR A 40 6.06 7.88 -9.35
CA TYR A 40 5.83 8.46 -10.67
C TYR A 40 4.51 9.23 -10.76
N GLN A 41 3.41 8.69 -10.26
CA GLN A 41 2.12 9.40 -10.28
C GLN A 41 2.14 10.68 -9.44
N LEU A 42 2.87 10.69 -8.32
CA LEU A 42 2.96 11.85 -7.44
C LEU A 42 3.92 12.94 -7.92
N GLY A 43 5.06 12.56 -8.51
CA GLY A 43 6.15 13.49 -8.79
C GLY A 43 6.75 13.38 -10.19
N GLY A 44 6.09 12.65 -11.08
CA GLY A 44 6.61 12.33 -12.41
C GLY A 44 7.96 11.61 -12.34
N PHE A 45 8.80 11.88 -13.34
CA PHE A 45 10.14 11.30 -13.42
C PHE A 45 11.02 11.63 -12.20
N GLN A 46 10.95 12.86 -11.69
CA GLN A 46 11.73 13.26 -10.52
C GLN A 46 11.27 12.56 -9.24
N GLY A 47 9.99 12.23 -9.13
CA GLY A 47 9.45 11.41 -8.04
C GLY A 47 9.97 9.99 -8.13
N HIS A 48 9.88 9.36 -9.31
CA HIS A 48 10.39 8.00 -9.53
C HIS A 48 11.89 7.87 -9.26
N GLN A 49 12.71 8.86 -9.65
CA GLN A 49 14.15 8.84 -9.38
C GLN A 49 14.51 8.65 -7.90
N LEU A 50 13.68 9.13 -6.96
CA LEU A 50 13.91 8.94 -5.53
C LEU A 50 13.77 7.49 -5.07
N VAL A 51 13.15 6.64 -5.88
CA VAL A 51 12.89 5.22 -5.59
C VAL A 51 13.38 4.29 -6.71
N ALA A 52 14.09 4.80 -7.72
CA ALA A 52 14.43 4.04 -8.93
C ALA A 52 15.28 2.79 -8.64
N GLU A 53 16.26 2.90 -7.74
CA GLU A 53 17.11 1.77 -7.35
C GLU A 53 16.28 0.64 -6.71
N VAL A 54 15.41 1.00 -5.76
CA VAL A 54 14.59 0.04 -5.01
C VAL A 54 13.41 -0.48 -5.83
N ASP A 55 12.92 0.29 -6.81
CA ASP A 55 11.96 -0.15 -7.84
C ASP A 55 12.56 -1.23 -8.75
N ALA A 56 13.75 -0.99 -9.29
CA ALA A 56 14.46 -1.97 -10.11
C ALA A 56 14.84 -3.23 -9.31
N GLY A 57 15.19 -3.08 -8.04
CA GLY A 57 15.57 -4.18 -7.15
C GLY A 57 14.40 -4.98 -6.55
N GLY A 58 13.17 -4.46 -6.64
CA GLY A 58 12.01 -5.03 -5.96
C GLY A 58 12.12 -4.98 -4.42
N ALA A 59 12.95 -4.08 -3.87
CA ALA A 59 13.14 -3.89 -2.44
C ALA A 59 12.25 -2.76 -1.93
N ALA A 60 11.75 -2.86 -0.70
CA ALA A 60 10.90 -1.82 -0.13
C ALA A 60 11.69 -0.52 0.12
N PRO A 61 11.19 0.66 -0.29
CA PRO A 61 11.79 1.93 0.13
C PRO A 61 11.66 2.12 1.64
N GLY A 62 12.66 2.74 2.26
CA GLY A 62 12.61 3.15 3.66
C GLY A 62 11.59 4.25 3.91
N ALA A 63 11.06 4.34 5.14
CA ALA A 63 10.10 5.39 5.50
C ALA A 63 10.67 6.81 5.29
N ASN A 64 11.97 7.03 5.50
CA ASN A 64 12.59 8.34 5.29
C ASN A 64 12.61 8.75 3.81
N SER A 65 12.88 7.83 2.89
CA SER A 65 12.83 8.09 1.44
C SER A 65 11.41 8.46 1.00
N LEU A 66 10.40 7.80 1.56
CA LEU A 66 8.99 8.13 1.30
C LEU A 66 8.61 9.50 1.88
N VAL A 67 9.11 9.87 3.06
CA VAL A 67 8.92 11.21 3.63
C VAL A 67 9.53 12.28 2.74
N GLU A 68 10.74 12.05 2.22
CA GLU A 68 11.39 12.96 1.29
C GLU A 68 10.57 13.15 0.02
N LEU A 69 10.10 12.05 -0.59
CA LEU A 69 9.19 12.07 -1.74
C LEU A 69 7.95 12.93 -1.44
N PHE A 70 7.24 12.66 -0.35
CA PHE A 70 6.01 13.39 0.00
C PHE A 70 6.25 14.87 0.28
N ARG A 71 7.37 15.23 0.92
CA ARG A 71 7.74 16.64 1.13
C ARG A 71 8.08 17.34 -0.18
N LYS A 72 8.73 16.65 -1.12
CA LYS A 72 9.13 17.21 -2.42
C LYS A 72 7.93 17.45 -3.33
N VAL A 73 6.95 16.53 -3.34
CA VAL A 73 5.74 16.66 -4.17
C VAL A 73 4.71 17.63 -3.58
N GLY A 74 4.74 17.87 -2.26
CA GLY A 74 3.79 18.73 -1.56
C GLY A 74 2.50 18.00 -1.17
N PRO A 75 1.36 18.70 -1.06
CA PRO A 75 0.08 18.06 -0.70
C PRO A 75 -0.26 16.89 -1.62
N CYS A 76 -0.51 15.72 -1.05
CA CYS A 76 -0.76 14.51 -1.83
C CYS A 76 -1.76 13.54 -1.20
N VAL A 77 -2.41 12.76 -2.06
CA VAL A 77 -3.37 11.71 -1.71
C VAL A 77 -2.94 10.41 -2.38
N ILE A 78 -2.75 9.36 -1.57
CA ILE A 78 -2.45 8.00 -2.03
C ILE A 78 -3.70 7.15 -1.82
N LEU A 79 -4.25 6.62 -2.90
CA LEU A 79 -5.38 5.69 -2.91
C LEU A 79 -4.85 4.30 -3.25
N ILE A 80 -5.12 3.32 -2.38
CA ILE A 80 -4.79 1.92 -2.64
C ILE A 80 -6.07 1.11 -2.63
N ASP A 81 -6.43 0.56 -3.78
CA ASP A 81 -7.56 -0.34 -3.94
C ASP A 81 -7.09 -1.78 -4.07
N GLU A 82 -7.80 -2.70 -3.41
CA GLU A 82 -7.58 -4.15 -3.50
C GLU A 82 -6.15 -4.63 -3.19
N LEU A 83 -5.46 -3.99 -2.24
CA LEU A 83 -4.09 -4.35 -1.84
C LEU A 83 -3.93 -5.84 -1.50
N VAL A 84 -4.96 -6.45 -0.90
CA VAL A 84 -4.93 -7.87 -0.53
C VAL A 84 -4.89 -8.77 -1.77
N ALA A 85 -5.52 -8.37 -2.89
CA ALA A 85 -5.48 -9.13 -4.13
C ALA A 85 -4.06 -9.16 -4.71
N PHE A 86 -3.40 -8.00 -4.74
CA PHE A 86 -2.00 -7.88 -5.19
C PHE A 86 -1.05 -8.80 -4.40
N ILE A 87 -1.12 -8.72 -3.07
CA ILE A 87 -0.28 -9.53 -2.17
C ILE A 87 -0.52 -11.04 -2.35
N ARG A 88 -1.75 -11.48 -2.63
CA ARG A 88 -2.05 -12.90 -2.88
C ARG A 88 -1.41 -13.39 -4.18
N ASN A 89 -1.40 -12.59 -5.23
CA ASN A 89 -0.81 -12.95 -6.52
C ASN A 89 0.70 -13.22 -6.40
N ILE A 90 1.40 -12.49 -5.53
CA ILE A 90 2.83 -12.71 -5.24
C ILE A 90 3.09 -14.10 -4.61
N LYS A 91 2.19 -14.59 -3.76
CA LYS A 91 2.35 -15.89 -3.07
C LYS A 91 2.04 -17.09 -3.97
N GLY A 92 1.32 -16.89 -5.07
CA GLY A 92 0.72 -17.97 -5.86
C GLY A 92 1.52 -18.41 -7.08
N ALA A 93 2.59 -17.71 -7.46
CA ALA A 93 3.24 -17.93 -8.76
C ALA A 93 4.71 -18.38 -8.65
N ARG A 94 5.18 -19.06 -9.71
CA ARG A 94 6.54 -19.61 -9.82
C ARG A 94 7.49 -18.53 -10.34
N GLY A 95 8.51 -18.17 -9.57
CA GLY A 95 9.56 -17.19 -9.95
C GLY A 95 9.66 -16.02 -8.97
N LYS A 96 10.77 -15.28 -9.03
CA LYS A 96 10.96 -14.06 -8.21
C LYS A 96 10.16 -12.91 -8.83
N PRO A 97 9.17 -12.33 -8.13
CA PRO A 97 8.41 -11.18 -8.64
C PRO A 97 9.33 -9.98 -8.81
N ARG A 98 9.18 -9.25 -9.93
CA ARG A 98 9.89 -7.99 -10.15
C ARG A 98 9.32 -6.86 -9.28
N ALA A 99 8.03 -6.91 -8.98
CA ALA A 99 7.36 -5.98 -8.08
C ALA A 99 7.69 -6.19 -6.58
N GLY A 100 8.76 -6.92 -6.28
CA GLY A 100 9.15 -7.32 -4.93
C GLY A 100 8.41 -8.54 -4.40
N ASP A 101 9.04 -9.22 -3.44
CA ASP A 101 8.45 -10.39 -2.80
C ASP A 101 7.37 -10.00 -1.76
N PHE A 102 6.78 -11.01 -1.13
CA PHE A 102 5.72 -10.81 -0.14
C PHE A 102 6.21 -9.95 1.04
N ASN A 103 7.45 -10.17 1.50
CA ASN A 103 8.01 -9.44 2.64
C ASN A 103 8.29 -7.98 2.28
N SER A 104 8.88 -7.74 1.11
CA SER A 104 9.16 -6.39 0.59
C SER A 104 7.87 -5.58 0.48
N ASN A 105 6.78 -6.18 -0.01
CA ASN A 105 5.49 -5.51 -0.08
C ASN A 105 4.88 -5.22 1.30
N LEU A 106 5.01 -6.13 2.27
CA LEU A 106 4.60 -5.85 3.65
C LEU A 106 5.42 -4.72 4.28
N THR A 107 6.74 -4.73 4.08
CA THR A 107 7.64 -3.68 4.56
C THR A 107 7.31 -2.34 3.91
N PHE A 108 6.99 -2.32 2.62
CA PHE A 108 6.55 -1.12 1.92
C PHE A 108 5.29 -0.53 2.56
N ILE A 109 4.27 -1.34 2.82
CA ILE A 109 3.02 -0.87 3.46
C ILE A 109 3.29 -0.28 4.84
N GLN A 110 4.14 -0.94 5.65
CA GLN A 110 4.53 -0.42 6.96
C GLN A 110 5.24 0.93 6.83
N ASN A 111 6.27 1.01 5.99
CA ASN A 111 7.04 2.24 5.75
C ASN A 111 6.17 3.36 5.18
N LEU A 112 5.24 3.04 4.29
CA LEU A 112 4.26 3.98 3.74
C LEU A 112 3.37 4.57 4.84
N THR A 113 2.81 3.73 5.71
CA THR A 113 1.97 4.22 6.81
C THR A 113 2.76 5.11 7.79
N GLU A 114 4.02 4.78 8.06
CA GLU A 114 4.89 5.60 8.91
C GLU A 114 5.29 6.92 8.25
N ALA A 115 5.56 6.92 6.95
CA ALA A 115 5.90 8.13 6.21
C ALA A 115 4.72 9.11 6.15
N VAL A 116 3.51 8.61 5.89
CA VAL A 116 2.29 9.43 5.85
C VAL A 116 2.03 10.10 7.20
N LYS A 117 2.23 9.40 8.32
CA LYS A 117 2.10 10.00 9.67
C LYS A 117 3.05 11.18 9.90
N ARG A 118 4.22 11.18 9.25
CA ARG A 118 5.27 12.20 9.42
C ARG A 118 5.11 13.39 8.49
N VAL A 119 4.19 13.32 7.52
CA VAL A 119 3.96 14.38 6.54
C VAL A 119 2.50 14.82 6.60
N PRO A 120 2.17 15.92 7.32
CA PRO A 120 0.78 16.34 7.56
C PRO A 120 -0.03 16.63 6.29
N THR A 121 0.65 16.87 5.17
CA THR A 121 0.04 17.16 3.87
C THR A 121 -0.16 15.91 3.01
N ALA A 122 0.22 14.73 3.50
CA ALA A 122 0.01 13.45 2.83
C ALA A 122 -1.19 12.71 3.43
N LEU A 123 -2.07 12.18 2.59
CA LEU A 123 -3.22 11.38 2.99
C LEU A 123 -3.15 10.00 2.35
N LEU A 124 -3.33 8.94 3.14
CA LEU A 124 -3.45 7.57 2.65
C LEU A 124 -4.88 7.05 2.87
N VAL A 125 -5.47 6.54 1.80
CA VAL A 125 -6.76 5.83 1.81
C VAL A 125 -6.53 4.45 1.22
N ALA A 126 -6.82 3.41 2.01
CA ALA A 126 -6.69 2.04 1.53
C ALA A 126 -8.01 1.28 1.70
N SER A 127 -8.42 0.55 0.66
CA SER A 127 -9.48 -0.44 0.74
C SER A 127 -8.88 -1.79 1.15
N ILE A 128 -9.41 -2.36 2.23
CA ILE A 128 -9.03 -3.71 2.67
C ILE A 128 -10.25 -4.60 2.63
N VAL A 129 -10.22 -5.60 1.74
CA VAL A 129 -11.21 -6.66 1.72
C VAL A 129 -10.93 -7.60 2.90
N VAL A 130 -11.78 -7.53 3.92
CA VAL A 130 -11.75 -8.48 5.04
C VAL A 130 -12.36 -9.80 4.56
N VAL A 131 -11.58 -10.88 4.56
CA VAL A 131 -12.06 -12.23 4.24
C VAL A 131 -12.36 -12.99 5.52
N TRP A 132 -13.54 -13.60 5.58
CA TRP A 132 -13.97 -14.46 6.69
C TRP A 132 -13.57 -15.91 6.43
N ILE A 133 -12.64 -16.46 7.21
CA ILE A 133 -12.28 -17.88 7.13
C ILE A 133 -13.05 -18.65 8.21
N LYS A 134 -13.85 -19.63 7.79
CA LYS A 134 -14.45 -20.61 8.72
C LYS A 134 -13.41 -21.67 9.08
N VAL A 135 -12.88 -21.61 10.29
CA VAL A 135 -12.10 -22.71 10.86
C VAL A 135 -13.07 -23.75 11.39
N LYS A 136 -13.07 -24.96 10.81
CA LYS A 136 -13.82 -26.11 11.35
C LYS A 136 -12.93 -26.83 12.36
N ASN A 137 -13.19 -26.66 13.66
CA ASN A 137 -12.65 -27.53 14.69
C ASN A 137 -13.56 -28.75 14.87
N LYS A 138 -12.96 -29.95 14.94
CA LYS A 138 -13.66 -31.24 14.96
C LYS A 138 -14.35 -31.56 16.30
N GLN A 139 -14.24 -30.69 17.31
CA GLN A 139 -15.01 -30.80 18.55
C GLN A 139 -15.60 -29.44 18.96
N ARG A 140 -16.91 -29.44 19.18
CA ARG A 140 -17.80 -28.33 19.54
C ARG A 140 -17.92 -27.19 18.52
N GLU A 141 -19.06 -27.21 17.82
CA GLU A 141 -19.59 -26.08 17.09
C GLU A 141 -19.87 -24.90 18.03
N ARG A 142 -18.96 -23.91 18.05
CA ARG A 142 -19.24 -22.47 18.11
C ARG A 142 -17.93 -21.73 18.35
N THR A 143 -17.38 -21.18 17.27
CA THR A 143 -16.65 -19.90 17.30
C THR A 143 -16.42 -19.44 15.86
N LYS A 144 -17.27 -18.52 15.38
CA LYS A 144 -16.96 -17.71 14.19
C LYS A 144 -15.87 -16.73 14.60
N SER A 145 -14.61 -17.17 14.60
CA SER A 145 -13.50 -16.29 14.98
C SER A 145 -13.15 -15.37 13.82
N CYS A 146 -13.29 -14.06 14.04
CA CYS A 146 -12.84 -13.03 13.13
C CYS A 146 -11.31 -12.97 13.23
N TYR A 147 -10.61 -13.55 12.27
CA TYR A 147 -9.19 -13.25 12.08
C TYR A 147 -9.12 -12.12 11.05
N PRO A 148 -9.04 -10.85 11.47
CA PRO A 148 -8.40 -9.89 10.58
C PRO A 148 -7.03 -10.49 10.23
N VAL A 149 -6.62 -10.38 8.97
CA VAL A 149 -5.21 -10.60 8.62
C VAL A 149 -4.45 -9.44 9.29
N THR A 150 -4.20 -9.60 10.60
CA THR A 150 -3.35 -8.71 11.37
C THR A 150 -1.96 -8.98 10.85
N VAL A 151 -1.49 -8.14 9.93
CA VAL A 151 -0.05 -7.94 9.77
C VAL A 151 0.42 -7.56 11.17
N HIS A 152 1.24 -8.41 11.80
CA HIS A 152 1.54 -8.36 13.24
C HIS A 152 2.40 -7.15 13.67
N GLY A 153 2.35 -6.07 12.89
CA GLY A 153 2.81 -4.74 13.26
C GLY A 153 1.71 -3.73 13.00
N LEU A 154 1.24 -3.09 14.06
CA LEU A 154 0.67 -1.74 14.03
C LEU A 154 -0.83 -1.52 13.72
N PHE A 155 -1.76 -2.32 14.26
CA PHE A 155 -3.16 -1.84 14.37
C PHE A 155 -3.83 -2.34 15.67
N LYS A 156 -3.63 -1.62 16.78
CA LYS A 156 -4.44 -1.78 18.00
C LYS A 156 -5.72 -0.97 17.83
N LEU A 157 -6.72 -1.53 17.14
CA LEU A 157 -8.05 -0.91 17.04
C LEU A 157 -8.69 -0.88 18.44
N ASN A 158 -8.99 0.34 18.90
CA ASN A 158 -9.65 0.60 20.17
C ASN A 158 -11.04 -0.04 20.20
N ARG A 159 -11.40 -0.69 21.32
CA ARG A 159 -12.56 -1.60 21.46
C ARG A 159 -13.95 -0.95 21.44
N HIS A 160 -14.07 0.35 21.19
CA HIS A 160 -15.37 1.03 21.19
C HIS A 160 -15.55 1.89 19.94
N ASN A 161 -15.87 1.25 18.81
CA ASN A 161 -16.75 1.88 17.84
C ASN A 161 -17.52 0.80 17.06
N LYS A 162 -18.84 0.75 17.27
CA LYS A 162 -19.77 -0.03 16.44
C LYS A 162 -19.95 0.72 15.12
N ILE A 163 -19.54 0.15 13.99
CA ILE A 163 -20.12 0.48 12.68
C ILE A 163 -20.33 -0.82 11.90
N VAL A 164 -21.50 -0.84 11.26
CA VAL A 164 -22.26 -1.91 10.60
C VAL A 164 -21.87 -2.04 9.12
N HIS A 165 -21.97 -3.27 8.60
CA HIS A 165 -21.92 -3.73 7.20
C HIS A 165 -20.92 -3.15 6.16
N ASN A 166 -20.08 -4.08 5.66
CA ASN A 166 -19.31 -4.13 4.40
C ASN A 166 -18.38 -2.96 4.02
N THR A 167 -17.10 -3.31 3.84
CA THR A 167 -15.97 -2.49 3.38
C THR A 167 -15.41 -1.54 4.45
N LYS A 168 -14.43 -2.02 5.23
CA LYS A 168 -13.61 -1.16 6.09
C LYS A 168 -12.61 -0.40 5.22
N ILE A 169 -12.90 0.86 4.94
CA ILE A 169 -11.90 1.83 4.45
C ILE A 169 -11.01 2.18 5.64
N ILE A 170 -9.71 1.92 5.56
CA ILE A 170 -8.76 2.43 6.56
C ILE A 170 -8.38 3.85 6.13
N LEU A 171 -9.06 4.84 6.71
CA LEU A 171 -8.59 6.22 6.72
C LEU A 171 -7.61 6.38 7.87
N ASN A 172 -6.32 6.52 7.55
CA ASN A 172 -5.32 6.86 8.56
C ASN A 172 -5.35 8.38 8.75
N ARG A 173 -6.24 8.87 9.62
CA ARG A 173 -6.22 10.23 10.16
C ARG A 173 -6.19 10.11 11.68
N ILE A 174 -5.00 10.12 12.26
CA ILE A 174 -4.83 10.26 13.71
C ILE A 174 -5.36 11.67 14.05
N LEU A 175 -6.51 11.72 14.71
CA LEU A 175 -7.13 12.94 15.22
C LEU A 175 -6.40 13.40 16.50
N LEU A 176 -5.98 14.68 16.44
CA LEU A 176 -5.67 15.62 17.52
C LEU A 176 -4.52 15.27 18.49
#